data_AF-A0A8S3FDM9-F1
#
_entry.id   AF-A0A8S3FDM9-F1
#
_cell.length_a   1.000
_cell.length_b   1.000
_cell.length_c   1.000
_cell.angle_alpha   90.00
_cell.angle_beta   90.00
_cell.angle_gamma   90.00
#
_symmetry.space_group_name_H-M   'P 1'
#
loop_
_entity.id
_entity.type
_entity.pdbx_description
1 polymer ?
#
loop_
_entity_poly.entity_id
_entity_poly.type
_entity_poly.pdbx_seq_one_letter_code
_entity_poly.pdbx_strand_id
1 'polypeptide(L)' 'MLDIEWPFETHMDFCGQKMAERLFQVIIVLFGIIGFFAGYIMQQFSMTIYSVLFGVLVSAI' A
#
# COMPACT_ATOMS: atom_id res chain seq x y z
N MET A 1 34.11 -32.41 7.08
CA MET A 1 33.15 -31.89 6.07
C MET A 1 32.17 -31.07 6.87
N LEU A 2 32.21 -29.74 6.74
CA LEU A 2 31.32 -28.83 7.47
C LEU A 2 30.08 -28.63 6.58
N ASP A 3 28.92 -29.07 7.06
CA ASP A 3 27.63 -28.87 6.39
C ASP A 3 27.21 -27.40 6.59
N ILE A 4 27.42 -26.59 5.55
CA ILE A 4 26.90 -25.23 5.47
C ILE A 4 25.43 -25.35 5.02
N GLU A 5 24.52 -25.24 5.97
CA GLU A 5 23.08 -25.13 5.71
C GLU A 5 22.78 -23.71 5.21
N TRP A 6 22.54 -23.56 3.90
CA TRP A 6 22.18 -22.27 3.30
C TRP A 6 20.74 -21.89 3.68
N PRO A 7 20.50 -20.75 4.37
CA PRO A 7 19.20 -20.41 4.96
C PRO A 7 18.22 -19.77 3.95
N PHE A 8 18.32 -20.08 2.67
CA PHE A 8 17.56 -19.39 1.63
C PHE A 8 16.33 -20.20 1.19
N GLU A 9 15.15 -19.77 1.64
CA GLU A 9 13.87 -20.19 1.07
C GLU A 9 13.73 -19.58 -0.34
N THR A 10 13.82 -20.41 -1.38
CA THR A 10 13.69 -20.00 -2.79
C THR A 10 12.24 -19.98 -3.29
N HIS A 11 11.28 -20.18 -2.38
CA HIS A 11 9.86 -20.24 -2.68
C HIS A 11 9.21 -18.87 -2.44
N MET A 12 8.70 -18.22 -3.50
CA MET A 12 7.94 -16.97 -3.37
C MET A 12 6.67 -17.19 -2.54
N ASP A 13 6.43 -16.34 -1.54
CA ASP A 13 5.17 -16.35 -0.78
C ASP A 13 4.06 -15.62 -1.52
N PHE A 14 3.31 -16.38 -2.32
CA PHE A 14 2.16 -15.88 -3.05
C PHE A 14 0.95 -15.57 -2.15
N CYS A 15 0.84 -16.20 -0.98
CA CYS A 15 -0.33 -16.04 -0.13
C CYS A 15 -0.23 -14.75 0.69
N GLY A 16 0.92 -14.54 1.35
CA GLY A 16 1.23 -13.31 2.08
C GLY A 16 1.26 -12.09 1.15
N GLN A 17 1.87 -12.22 -0.03
CA GLN A 17 1.90 -11.15 -1.04
C GLN A 17 0.48 -10.74 -1.47
N LYS A 18 -0.40 -11.70 -1.75
CA LYS A 18 -1.78 -11.40 -2.15
C LYS A 18 -2.57 -10.68 -1.06
N MET A 19 -2.34 -11.00 0.21
CA MET A 19 -2.94 -10.25 1.32
C MET A 19 -2.37 -8.84 1.42
N ALA A 20 -1.06 -8.67 1.29
CA ALA A 20 -0.41 -7.36 1.32
C ALA A 20 -0.92 -6.44 0.20
N GLU A 21 -1.03 -6.96 -1.03
CA GLU A 21 -1.56 -6.22 -2.18
C GLU A 21 -3.01 -5.80 -1.97
N ARG A 22 -3.84 -6.69 -1.41
CA ARG A 22 -5.24 -6.35 -1.09
C ARG A 22 -5.32 -5.28 -0.01
N LEU A 23 -4.47 -5.34 1.02
CA LEU A 23 -4.43 -4.34 2.08
C LEU A 23 -4.02 -2.97 1.54
N PHE A 24 -2.97 -2.93 0.72
CA PHE A 24 -2.49 -1.73 0.03
C PHE A 24 -3.60 -1.08 -0.81
N GLN A 25 -4.30 -1.88 -1.62
CA GLN A 25 -5.43 -1.41 -2.44
C GLN A 25 -6.57 -0.83 -1.60
N VAL A 26 -6.95 -1.51 -0.51
CA VAL A 26 -8.02 -1.04 0.38
C VAL A 26 -7.66 0.31 1.00
N ILE A 27 -6.43 0.48 1.48
CA ILE A 27 -5.96 1.73 2.07
C ILE A 27 -6.01 2.87 1.04
N ILE A 28 -5.45 2.65 -0.15
CA ILE A 28 -5.42 3.69 -1.20
C ILE A 28 -6.82 4.09 -1.65
N VAL A 29 -7.75 3.13 -1.80
CA VAL A 29 -9.13 3.43 -2.17
C VAL A 29 -9.82 4.26 -1.09
N LEU A 30 -9.63 3.92 0.19
CA LEU A 30 -10.19 4.70 1.30
C LEU A 30 -9.67 6.15 1.31
N PHE A 31 -8.37 6.34 1.19
CA PHE A 31 -7.78 7.69 1.10
C PHE A 31 -8.21 8.43 -0.17
N GLY A 32 -8.36 7.74 -1.31
CA GLY A 32 -8.88 8.31 -2.53
C GLY A 32 -10.31 8.83 -2.39
N ILE A 33 -11.18 8.09 -1.72
CA ILE A 33 -12.57 8.50 -1.44
C ILE A 33 -12.58 9.74 -0.53
N ILE A 34 -11.83 9.70 0.57
CA ILE A 34 -11.76 10.82 1.53
C ILE A 34 -11.19 12.08 0.84
N GLY A 35 -10.09 11.91 0.11
CA GLY A 35 -9.45 12.98 -0.66
C GLY A 35 -10.35 13.56 -1.73
N PHE A 36 -11.13 12.73 -2.41
CA PHE A 36 -12.08 13.18 -3.43
C PHE A 36 -13.17 14.07 -2.85
N PHE A 37 -13.82 13.66 -1.75
CA PHE A 37 -14.84 14.48 -1.09
C PHE A 37 -14.25 15.77 -0.52
N ALA A 38 -13.10 15.69 0.15
CA ALA A 38 -12.43 16.87 0.69
C ALA A 38 -12.00 17.86 -0.41
N GLY A 39 -11.41 17.35 -1.50
CA GLY A 39 -11.01 18.15 -2.66
C GLY A 39 -12.19 18.77 -3.40
N TYR A 40 -13.32 18.05 -3.48
CA TYR A 40 -14.57 18.57 -4.06
C TYR A 40 -15.13 19.75 -3.25
N ILE A 41 -15.21 19.61 -1.92
CA ILE A 41 -15.70 20.68 -1.02
C ILE A 41 -14.80 21.91 -1.12
N MET A 42 -13.49 21.72 -1.17
CA MET A 42 -12.49 22.79 -1.17
C MET A 42 -12.19 23.33 -2.57
N GLN A 43 -12.80 22.76 -3.61
CA GLN A 43 -12.57 23.05 -5.03
C GLN A 43 -11.08 23.04 -5.45
N GLN A 44 -10.28 22.22 -4.78
CA GLN A 44 -8.84 22.09 -5.05
C GLN A 44 -8.49 20.63 -5.29
N PHE A 45 -8.11 20.31 -6.54
CA PHE A 45 -7.68 18.96 -6.90
C PHE A 45 -6.38 18.54 -6.19
N SER A 46 -5.54 19.50 -5.79
CA SER A 46 -4.30 19.24 -5.04
C SER A 46 -4.56 18.50 -3.72
N MET A 47 -5.66 18.79 -3.04
CA MET A 47 -6.05 18.11 -1.80
C MET A 47 -6.32 16.62 -2.01
N THR A 48 -6.96 16.26 -3.12
CA THR A 48 -7.16 14.86 -3.51
C THR A 48 -5.82 14.15 -3.72
N ILE A 49 -4.88 14.80 -4.41
CA ILE A 49 -3.53 14.27 -4.65
C ILE A 49 -2.78 14.05 -3.34
N TYR A 50 -2.78 15.03 -2.43
CA TYR A 50 -2.10 14.90 -1.14
C TYR A 50 -2.69 13.77 -0.28
N SER A 51 -4.01 13.60 -0.30
CA SER A 51 -4.66 12.52 0.44
C SER A 51 -4.26 11.13 -0.09
N VAL A 52 -4.22 10.96 -1.41
CA VAL A 52 -3.76 9.71 -2.04
C VAL A 52 -2.29 9.45 -1.74
N LEU A 53 -1.42 10.46 -1.85
CA LEU A 53 0.00 10.34 -1.51
C LEU A 53 0.22 9.94 -0.05
N PHE A 54 -0.57 10.52 0.86
CA PHE A 54 -0.54 10.13 2.26
C PHE A 54 -0.98 8.67 2.46
N GLY A 55 -2.04 8.23 1.76
CA GLY A 55 -2.46 6.83 1.76
C GLY A 55 -1.39 5.86 1.27
N VAL A 56 -0.65 6.23 0.22
CA VAL A 56 0.50 5.46 -0.27
C VAL A 56 1.58 5.33 0.80
N LEU A 57 1.97 6.45 1.44
CA LEU A 57 2.97 6.44 2.51
C LEU A 57 2.56 5.56 3.69
N VAL A 58 1.29 5.63 4.10
CA VAL A 58 0.75 4.80 5.18
C VAL A 58 0.76 3.33 4.82
N SER A 59 0.40 2.99 3.58
CA SER A 59 0.36 1.60 3.12
C SER A 59 1.73 0.97 2.85
N ALA A 60 2.79 1.79 2.78
CA ALA A 60 4.15 1.37 2.51
C ALA A 60 4.97 1.07 3.79
N ILE A 61 4.41 1.35 4.97
CA ILE A 61 4.96 1.03 6.30
C ILE A 61 4.34 -0.28 6.78
#